data_AF-A0A1V5Z895-F1
#
_entry.id   AF-A0A1V5Z895-F1
#
_cell.length_a   1.000
_cell.length_b   1.000
_cell.length_c   1.000
_cell.angle_alpha   90.00
_cell.angle_beta   90.00
_cell.angle_gamma   90.00
#
_symmetry.space_group_name_H-M   'P 1'
#
loop_
_entity.id
_entity.type
_entity.pdbx_description
1 polymer ?
#
loop_
_entity_poly.entity_id
_entity_poly.type
_entity_poly.pdbx_seq_one_letter_code
_entity_poly.pdbx_strand_id
1 'polypeptide(L)'
;MTEIKNPDEIMAEYLLKGGKMLSKTCPVCHSPLFEYKGETFCVVCREEQAATVQKTENSDQILPPGSEGTNLHREPVPPGGLEDEFAQTLRLLLIQAREEKDSTRILALMDAVKKGAEAYSLLLYGYGRRDNS
;
A
#
# COMPACT_ATOMS: atom_id res chain seq x y z
N MET A 1 5.13 -6.82 22.95
CA MET A 1 6.01 -6.58 21.80
C MET A 1 5.43 -7.39 20.66
N THR A 2 4.82 -6.76 19.65
CA THR A 2 4.42 -7.48 18.44
C THR A 2 5.69 -7.84 17.70
N GLU A 3 6.10 -9.09 17.78
CA GLU A 3 7.32 -9.59 17.15
C GLU A 3 7.09 -9.65 15.64
N ILE A 4 7.68 -8.69 14.91
CA ILE A 4 7.68 -8.70 13.45
C ILE A 4 8.72 -9.74 13.05
N LYS A 5 8.26 -10.89 12.55
CA LYS A 5 9.13 -11.96 12.07
C LYS A 5 9.94 -11.47 10.87
N ASN A 6 11.19 -11.94 10.76
CA ASN A 6 12.01 -11.62 9.60
C ASN A 6 11.38 -12.17 8.32
N PRO A 7 11.50 -11.47 7.18
CA PRO A 7 10.89 -11.91 5.91
C PRO A 7 11.41 -13.28 5.47
N ASP A 8 12.68 -13.58 5.73
CA ASP A 8 13.30 -14.88 5.41
C ASP A 8 12.68 -16.04 6.22
N GLU A 9 12.36 -15.79 7.49
CA GLU A 9 11.71 -16.78 8.37
C GLU A 9 10.28 -17.06 7.91
N ILE A 10 9.52 -16.01 7.56
CA ILE A 10 8.17 -16.13 7.02
C ILE A 10 8.19 -16.95 5.72
N MET A 11 9.11 -16.64 4.81
CA MET A 11 9.25 -17.38 3.55
C MET A 11 9.62 -18.85 3.79
N ALA A 12 10.56 -19.14 4.70
CA ALA A 12 10.94 -20.50 5.04
C ALA A 12 9.77 -21.31 5.62
N GLU A 13 8.97 -20.72 6.52
CA GLU A 13 7.77 -21.38 7.06
C GLU A 13 6.77 -21.75 5.97
N TYR A 14 6.56 -20.87 4.99
CA TYR A 14 5.63 -21.12 3.89
C TYR A 14 6.13 -22.20 2.92
N LEU A 15 7.45 -22.30 2.70
CA LEU A 15 8.04 -23.43 1.96
C LEU A 15 7.81 -24.75 2.69
N LEU A 16 8.02 -24.78 4.01
CA LEU A 16 7.80 -25.98 4.84
C LEU A 16 6.34 -26.43 4.86
N LYS A 17 5.39 -25.48 4.76
CA LYS A 17 3.95 -25.76 4.62
C LYS A 17 3.56 -26.28 3.23
N GLY A 18 4.50 -26.37 2.28
CA GLY A 18 4.27 -26.82 0.91
C GLY A 18 3.90 -25.68 -0.06
N GLY A 19 4.18 -24.43 0.31
CA GLY A 19 4.09 -23.29 -0.60
C GLY A 19 5.20 -23.32 -1.64
N LYS A 20 4.91 -22.80 -2.83
CA LYS A 20 5.84 -22.70 -3.95
C LYS A 20 6.23 -21.25 -4.18
N MET A 21 7.51 -20.95 -4.13
CA MET A 21 8.03 -19.64 -4.50
C MET A 21 7.95 -19.46 -6.03
N LEU A 22 7.46 -18.31 -6.47
CA LEU A 22 7.34 -17.92 -7.88
C LEU A 22 8.49 -16.98 -8.26
N SER A 23 8.79 -16.90 -9.55
CA SER A 23 9.78 -15.95 -10.11
C SER A 23 9.28 -14.50 -10.15
N LYS A 24 8.00 -14.27 -9.84
CA LYS A 24 7.38 -12.94 -9.74
C LYS A 24 7.63 -12.36 -8.35
N THR A 25 7.87 -11.07 -8.25
CA THR A 25 8.08 -10.35 -6.98
C THR A 25 6.88 -9.49 -6.61
N CYS A 26 6.66 -9.28 -5.32
CA CYS A 26 5.65 -8.38 -4.80
C CYS A 26 6.01 -6.92 -5.15
N PRO A 27 5.08 -6.09 -5.65
CA PRO A 27 5.35 -4.68 -5.96
C PRO A 27 5.50 -3.80 -4.71
N VAL A 28 5.11 -4.30 -3.52
CA VAL A 28 5.12 -3.52 -2.26
C VAL A 28 6.42 -3.72 -1.49
N CYS A 29 6.80 -4.96 -1.21
CA CYS A 29 7.97 -5.30 -0.39
C CYS A 29 9.11 -5.95 -1.19
N HIS A 30 8.96 -6.09 -2.51
CA HIS A 30 9.93 -6.71 -3.42
C HIS A 30 10.33 -8.16 -3.12
N SER A 31 9.67 -8.81 -2.15
CA SER A 31 9.86 -10.25 -1.87
C SER A 31 9.21 -11.13 -2.94
N PRO A 32 9.71 -12.35 -3.20
CA PRO A 32 9.08 -13.30 -4.12
C PRO A 32 7.62 -13.60 -3.76
N LEU A 33 6.75 -13.72 -4.76
CA LEU A 33 5.37 -14.20 -4.58
C LEU A 33 5.37 -15.71 -4.33
N PHE A 34 4.38 -16.17 -3.58
CA PHE A 34 4.18 -17.58 -3.27
C PHE A 34 2.85 -18.06 -3.80
N GLU A 35 2.82 -19.30 -4.26
CA GLU A 35 1.61 -20.07 -4.54
C GLU A 35 1.40 -21.07 -3.39
N TYR A 36 0.29 -20.96 -2.68
CA TYR A 36 -0.07 -21.87 -1.60
C TYR A 36 -1.56 -22.21 -1.69
N LYS A 37 -1.88 -23.51 -1.73
CA LYS A 37 -3.25 -24.01 -1.93
C LYS A 37 -3.94 -23.46 -3.19
N GLY A 38 -3.17 -23.19 -4.26
CA GLY A 38 -3.67 -22.66 -5.53
C GLY A 38 -3.88 -21.15 -5.56
N GLU A 39 -3.60 -20.44 -4.45
CA GLU A 39 -3.66 -18.98 -4.39
C GLU A 39 -2.26 -18.39 -4.47
N THR A 40 -2.09 -17.35 -5.30
CA THR A 40 -0.82 -16.60 -5.40
C THR A 40 -0.88 -15.31 -4.59
N PHE A 41 0.01 -15.14 -3.61
CA PHE A 41 0.06 -13.95 -2.77
C PHE A 41 1.46 -13.69 -2.18
N CYS A 42 1.66 -12.50 -1.60
CA CYS A 42 2.86 -12.16 -0.85
C CYS A 42 2.72 -12.61 0.61
N VAL A 43 3.57 -13.54 1.05
CA VAL A 43 3.55 -14.08 2.41
C VAL A 43 4.02 -13.05 3.45
N VAL A 44 4.98 -12.20 3.09
CA VAL A 44 5.54 -11.17 3.98
C VAL A 44 4.49 -10.10 4.31
N CYS A 45 3.89 -9.49 3.28
CA CYS A 45 2.87 -8.45 3.49
C CYS A 45 1.62 -8.98 4.21
N ARG A 46 1.27 -10.25 4.02
CA ARG A 46 0.13 -10.87 4.70
C ARG A 46 0.36 -11.01 6.21
N GLU A 47 1.55 -11.44 6.60
CA GLU A 47 1.94 -11.55 8.02
C GLU A 47 2.07 -10.17 8.68
N GLU A 48 2.62 -9.16 7.99
CA GLU A 48 2.69 -7.77 8.48
C GLU A 48 1.29 -7.17 8.73
N GLN A 49 0.33 -7.45 7.84
CA GLN A 49 -1.06 -7.03 8.01
C GLN A 49 -1.74 -7.77 9.16
N ALA A 50 -1.53 -9.09 9.28
CA ALA A 50 -2.08 -9.89 10.37
C ALA A 50 -1.57 -9.44 11.74
N ALA A 51 -0.30 -9.02 11.84
CA ALA A 51 0.27 -8.45 13.07
C ALA A 51 -0.34 -7.08 13.45
N THR A 52 -0.90 -6.34 12.47
CA THR A 52 -1.50 -5.03 12.69
C THR A 52 -2.98 -5.12 13.12
N VAL A 53 -3.71 -6.15 12.66
CA VAL A 53 -5.14 -6.33 12.96
C VAL A 53 -5.39 -6.79 14.41
N GLN A 54 -4.41 -7.44 15.07
CA GLN A 54 -4.56 -7.92 16.45
C GLN A 54 -4.61 -6.81 17.54
N LYS A 55 -4.66 -5.53 17.18
CA LYS A 55 -4.84 -4.41 18.13
C LYS A 55 -6.23 -3.75 18.11
N THR A 56 -7.18 -4.28 17.33
CA THR A 56 -8.52 -3.67 17.23
C THR A 56 -9.61 -4.73 17.21
N GLU A 57 -9.71 -5.48 18.31
CA GLU A 57 -10.93 -6.23 18.64
C GLU A 57 -11.41 -5.82 20.03
N ASN A 58 -12.11 -4.68 20.11
CA ASN A 58 -13.21 -4.53 21.05
C ASN A 58 -14.13 -3.37 20.67
N SER A 59 -15.08 -3.65 19.77
CA SER A 59 -16.42 -3.07 19.83
C SER A 59 -17.27 -3.70 18.72
N ASP A 60 -18.03 -4.72 19.12
CA ASP A 60 -19.34 -5.05 18.54
C ASP A 60 -20.13 -3.77 18.28
N GLN A 61 -20.59 -3.54 17.05
CA GLN A 61 -21.89 -2.90 16.77
C GLN A 61 -22.49 -3.44 15.46
N ILE A 62 -23.33 -4.45 15.65
CA ILE A 62 -24.65 -4.68 15.05
C ILE A 62 -25.14 -3.56 14.10
N LEU A 63 -25.47 -3.94 12.86
CA LEU A 63 -26.27 -3.15 11.91
C LEU A 63 -27.63 -2.74 12.50
N PRO A 64 -28.21 -1.64 12.02
CA PRO A 64 -29.56 -1.77 11.47
C PRO A 64 -29.68 -1.26 10.01
N PRO A 65 -30.73 -1.72 9.30
CA PRO A 65 -30.88 -1.56 7.86
C PRO A 65 -31.58 -0.25 7.50
N GLY A 66 -31.29 0.26 6.30
CA GLY A 66 -32.18 1.17 5.58
C GLY A 66 -31.76 2.64 5.55
N SER A 67 -31.00 3.00 4.53
CA SER A 67 -31.27 4.22 3.78
C SER A 67 -30.80 4.02 2.35
N GLU A 68 -31.74 3.61 1.50
CA GLU A 68 -31.64 3.77 0.06
C GLU A 68 -31.41 5.26 -0.25
N GLY A 69 -30.36 5.55 -1.00
CA GLY A 69 -29.97 6.91 -1.30
C GLY A 69 -28.82 6.96 -2.28
N THR A 70 -29.16 6.69 -3.55
CA THR A 70 -28.36 6.96 -4.74
C THR A 70 -27.06 6.17 -4.87
N ASN A 71 -27.20 5.08 -5.62
CA ASN A 71 -26.20 4.55 -6.53
C ASN A 71 -25.70 5.70 -7.44
N LEU A 72 -24.69 6.45 -7.00
CA LEU A 72 -23.79 7.13 -7.92
C LEU A 72 -22.60 6.20 -8.10
N HIS A 73 -22.79 5.26 -9.01
CA HIS A 73 -21.79 4.79 -9.96
C HIS A 73 -20.36 5.19 -9.55
N ARG A 74 -19.75 4.41 -8.65
CA ARG A 74 -18.29 4.40 -8.60
C ARG A 74 -17.90 3.68 -9.88
N GLU A 75 -17.82 4.44 -10.97
CA GLU A 75 -17.02 4.06 -12.13
C GLU A 75 -15.76 3.40 -11.56
N PRO A 76 -15.37 2.21 -12.04
CA PRO A 76 -14.01 1.78 -11.81
C PRO A 76 -13.16 2.89 -12.40
N VAL A 77 -12.59 3.74 -11.53
CA VAL A 77 -11.59 4.72 -11.94
C VAL A 77 -10.60 3.89 -12.73
N PRO A 78 -10.45 4.12 -14.05
CA PRO A 78 -9.47 3.37 -14.82
C PRO A 78 -8.16 3.47 -14.04
N PRO A 79 -7.40 2.37 -13.86
CA PRO A 79 -6.13 2.44 -13.16
C PRO A 79 -5.37 3.59 -13.81
N GLY A 80 -5.25 4.69 -13.06
CA GLY A 80 -4.70 5.90 -13.61
C GLY A 80 -3.28 5.61 -14.03
N GLY A 81 -2.74 6.44 -14.93
CA GLY A 81 -1.31 6.37 -15.19
C GLY A 81 -0.54 6.54 -13.88
N LEU A 82 0.76 6.20 -13.89
CA LEU A 82 1.63 6.45 -12.73
C LEU A 82 1.47 7.89 -12.21
N GLU A 83 1.29 8.85 -13.11
CA GLU A 83 1.06 10.26 -12.79
C GLU A 83 -0.22 10.50 -11.97
N ASP A 84 -1.32 9.83 -12.31
CA ASP A 84 -2.59 9.95 -11.59
C ASP A 84 -2.47 9.38 -10.16
N GLU A 85 -1.80 8.25 -10.00
CA GLU A 85 -1.53 7.63 -8.70
C GLU A 85 -0.64 8.52 -7.82
N PHE A 86 0.37 9.16 -8.42
CA PHE A 86 1.21 10.14 -7.73
C PHE A 86 0.42 11.39 -7.32
N ALA A 87 -0.40 11.95 -8.22
CA ALA A 87 -1.22 13.12 -7.93
C ALA A 87 -2.23 12.82 -6.81
N GLN A 88 -2.86 11.65 -6.84
CA GLN A 88 -3.79 11.21 -5.80
C GLN A 88 -3.08 11.03 -4.45
N THR A 89 -1.88 10.45 -4.44
CA THR A 89 -1.07 10.29 -3.23
C THR A 89 -0.70 11.64 -2.61
N LEU A 90 -0.19 12.59 -3.40
CA LEU A 90 0.15 13.93 -2.93
C LEU A 90 -1.09 14.64 -2.36
N ARG A 91 -2.24 14.51 -3.01
CA ARG A 91 -3.51 15.07 -2.52
C ARG A 91 -3.89 14.51 -1.14
N LEU A 92 -3.76 13.21 -0.94
CA LEU A 92 -4.10 12.58 0.34
C LEU A 92 -3.16 13.03 1.47
N LEU A 93 -1.86 13.12 1.21
CA LEU A 93 -0.89 13.62 2.18
C LEU A 93 -1.18 15.07 2.59
N LEU A 94 -1.54 15.93 1.63
CA LEU A 94 -1.91 17.32 1.91
C LEU A 94 -3.18 17.44 2.73
N ILE A 95 -4.21 16.62 2.45
CA ILE A 95 -5.44 16.58 3.23
C ILE A 95 -5.12 16.14 4.67
N GLN A 96 -4.34 15.08 4.84
CA GLN A 96 -3.98 14.57 6.16
C GLN A 96 -3.22 15.63 6.97
N ALA A 97 -2.29 16.34 6.34
CA ALA A 97 -1.50 17.35 7.04
C ALA A 97 -2.33 18.58 7.48
N ARG A 98 -3.42 18.89 6.78
CA ARG A 98 -4.33 19.99 7.15
C ARG A 98 -5.12 19.68 8.42
N GLU A 99 -5.54 18.43 8.60
CA GLU A 99 -6.35 17.99 9.75
C GLU A 99 -5.47 17.55 10.95
N GLU A 100 -4.16 17.42 10.74
CA GLU A 100 -3.22 16.96 11.76
C GLU A 100 -2.95 18.07 12.80
N LYS A 101 -2.83 17.68 14.07
CA LYS A 101 -2.57 18.60 15.19
C LYS A 101 -1.15 18.46 15.74
N ASP A 102 -0.54 17.29 15.55
CA ASP A 102 0.83 17.03 15.99
C ASP A 102 1.84 17.66 15.02
N SER A 103 2.67 18.57 15.53
CA SER A 103 3.65 19.31 14.72
C SER A 103 4.72 18.41 14.12
N THR A 104 5.10 17.32 14.77
CA THR A 104 6.09 16.36 14.26
C THR A 104 5.50 15.58 13.09
N ARG A 105 4.23 15.17 13.20
CA ARG A 105 3.51 14.49 12.11
C ARG A 105 3.28 15.43 10.93
N ILE A 106 2.92 16.70 11.16
CA ILE A 106 2.82 17.70 10.09
C ILE A 106 4.14 17.83 9.33
N LEU A 107 5.27 17.93 10.05
CA LEU A 107 6.59 18.00 9.42
C LEU A 107 6.90 16.75 8.59
N ALA A 108 6.62 15.56 9.12
CA ALA A 108 6.82 14.31 8.41
C ALA A 108 5.96 14.21 7.14
N LEU A 109 4.69 14.64 7.20
CA LEU A 109 3.79 14.68 6.05
C LEU A 109 4.27 15.67 4.99
N MET A 110 4.69 16.87 5.39
CA MET A 110 5.23 17.87 4.47
C MET A 110 6.55 17.41 3.83
N ASP A 111 7.42 16.73 4.58
CA ASP A 111 8.65 16.13 4.04
C ASP A 111 8.34 15.02 3.02
N ALA A 112 7.33 14.19 3.29
CA ALA A 112 6.85 13.18 2.34
C ALA A 112 6.29 13.81 1.06
N VAL A 113 5.50 14.89 1.16
CA VAL A 113 4.99 15.65 0.01
C VAL A 113 6.14 16.21 -0.82
N LYS A 114 7.14 16.83 -0.17
CA LYS A 114 8.32 17.37 -0.85
C LYS A 114 9.06 16.29 -1.64
N LYS A 115 9.39 15.17 -1.00
CA LYS A 115 10.09 14.04 -1.64
C LYS A 115 9.28 13.45 -2.80
N GLY A 116 7.96 13.34 -2.64
CA GLY A 116 7.06 12.90 -3.69
C GLY A 116 7.08 13.83 -4.91
N ALA A 117 7.04 15.15 -4.69
CA ALA A 117 7.12 16.15 -5.76
C ALA A 117 8.49 16.16 -6.46
N GLU A 118 9.59 16.00 -5.72
CA GLU A 118 10.94 15.86 -6.29
C GLU A 118 11.06 14.62 -7.16
N ALA A 119 10.57 13.47 -6.69
CA ALA A 119 10.54 12.23 -7.46
C ALA A 119 9.69 12.37 -8.74
N TYR A 120 8.52 13.01 -8.64
CA TYR A 120 7.65 13.27 -9.78
C TYR A 120 8.32 14.18 -10.82
N SER A 121 8.99 15.24 -10.36
CA SER A 121 9.80 16.12 -11.21
C SER A 121 10.88 15.34 -11.95
N LEU A 122 11.63 14.46 -11.25
CA LEU A 122 12.65 13.62 -11.88
C LEU A 122 12.08 12.67 -12.94
N LEU A 123 10.87 12.14 -12.74
CA LEU A 123 10.21 11.31 -13.75
C LEU A 123 9.86 12.13 -15.00
N LEU A 124 9.28 13.32 -14.84
CA LEU A 124 8.93 14.20 -15.95
C LEU A 124 10.16 14.70 -16.73
N TYR A 125 11.21 15.16 -16.04
CA TYR A 125 12.43 15.65 -16.69
C TYR A 125 13.36 14.52 -17.16
N GLY A 126 13.29 13.33 -16.56
CA GLY A 126 14.08 12.16 -16.93
C GLY A 126 13.56 11.40 -18.15
N TYR A 127 12.29 11.54 -18.51
CA TYR A 127 11.74 10.99 -19.76
C TYR A 127 12.08 11.82 -21.00
N GLY A 128 12.37 13.12 -20.87
CA GLY A 128 12.63 14.02 -22.01
C GLY A 128 14.04 13.95 -22.64
N ARG A 129 14.85 12.92 -22.36
CA ARG A 129 16.26 12.85 -22.80
C ARG A 129 16.67 11.54 -23.48
N ARG A 130 15.70 10.70 -23.89
CA ARG A 130 15.98 9.40 -24.54
C ARG A 130 15.78 9.40 -26.07
N ASP A 131 15.48 10.55 -26.67
CA ASP A 131 15.13 10.65 -28.09
C ASP A 131 16.15 11.49 -28.87
N ASN A 132 17.46 11.22 -28.73
CA ASN A 132 18.45 11.66 -29.72
C ASN A 132 19.83 11.00 -29.50
N SER A 133 20.01 9.77 -29.98
CA SER A 133 21.30 9.18 -30.35
C SER A 133 21.06 7.99 -31.27
#